data_AF-B4SGT1-F1
#
_entry.id   AF-B4SGT1-F1
#
_cell.length_a   1.000
_cell.length_b   1.000
_cell.length_c   1.000
_cell.angle_alpha   90.00
_cell.angle_beta   90.00
_cell.angle_gamma   90.00
#
_symmetry.space_group_name_H-M   'P 1'
#
loop_
_entity.id
_entity.type
_entity.pdbx_description
1 polymer ?
#
loop_
_entity_poly.entity_id
_entity_poly.type
_entity_poly.pdbx_seq_one_letter_code
_entity_poly.pdbx_strand_id
1 'polypeptide(L)'
;MLTVELLLRSVEKWNEARQANPDVKIDLHGADLSGANLSDADLSGANLNGINLFGANLSGVNLLGAHLIHANLKGANLSGANLSDADLNGATLSWADLRGANLSGVYIAFTVFANIDLSSVIGLDTVQHRGPSTIGIDTLYKSKGNIPEIFLKGCGLPDTFIEYAHSFTSKAIEFYSCFISHSTADKAFADRLYADLQAKGVRCWYAPHDMKGGKKIHVQIGEAIRQHEKLLLILSESSINSEWVKQEITKAKKREDREGKQVLFPISLIEFGKIQEWEFPDSKGRDLAEEIRLYYIPSFVGWEKDNEAYTREFGKLLNSFQAERDIEGKA
;
A
#
# COMPACT_ATOMS: atom_id res chain seq x y z
N MET A 1 -31.52 -4.17 39.87
CA MET A 1 -30.05 -4.06 39.98
C MET A 1 -29.49 -4.32 38.59
N LEU A 2 -28.57 -3.48 38.12
CA LEU A 2 -27.87 -3.74 36.86
C LEU A 2 -26.91 -4.91 37.09
N THR A 3 -27.18 -6.04 36.43
CA THR A 3 -26.37 -7.26 36.53
C THR A 3 -26.03 -7.77 35.14
N VAL A 4 -24.98 -8.58 35.03
CA VAL A 4 -24.64 -9.31 33.79
C VAL A 4 -25.86 -10.07 33.25
N GLU A 5 -26.61 -10.73 34.13
CA GLU A 5 -27.81 -11.49 33.75
C GLU A 5 -28.89 -10.61 33.12
N LEU A 6 -29.10 -9.40 33.64
CA LEU A 6 -30.05 -8.45 33.06
C LEU A 6 -29.59 -8.02 31.67
N LEU A 7 -28.31 -7.67 31.53
CA LEU A 7 -27.70 -7.24 30.27
C LEU A 7 -27.85 -8.32 29.18
N LEU A 8 -27.51 -9.57 29.51
CA LEU A 8 -27.60 -10.70 28.59
C LEU A 8 -29.05 -11.08 28.24
N ARG A 9 -29.99 -10.84 29.15
CA ARG A 9 -31.40 -11.17 28.93
C ARG A 9 -32.13 -10.12 28.11
N SER A 10 -31.83 -8.84 28.32
CA SER A 10 -32.54 -7.73 27.66
C SER A 10 -31.73 -6.43 27.74
N VAL A 11 -31.15 -6.04 26.62
CA VAL A 11 -30.50 -4.73 26.45
C VAL A 11 -31.49 -3.57 26.64
N GLU A 12 -32.75 -3.75 26.22
CA GLU A 12 -33.81 -2.74 26.42
C GLU A 12 -34.03 -2.45 27.92
N LYS A 13 -34.27 -3.48 28.74
CA LYS A 13 -34.45 -3.31 30.19
C LYS A 13 -33.19 -2.83 30.89
N TRP A 14 -32.02 -3.22 30.39
CA TRP A 14 -30.75 -2.68 30.84
C TRP A 14 -30.69 -1.16 30.61
N ASN A 15 -31.03 -0.70 29.41
CA ASN A 15 -31.01 0.71 29.04
C ASN A 15 -32.07 1.52 29.83
N GLU A 16 -33.27 0.98 30.05
CA GLU A 16 -34.28 1.60 30.92
C GLU A 16 -33.75 1.77 32.36
N ALA A 17 -33.11 0.73 32.90
CA ALA A 17 -32.53 0.76 34.24
C ALA A 17 -31.34 1.73 34.34
N ARG A 18 -30.55 1.87 33.27
CA ARG A 18 -29.49 2.88 33.13
C ARG A 18 -30.04 4.30 33.12
N GLN A 19 -31.07 4.54 32.31
CA GLN A 19 -31.72 5.85 32.24
C GLN A 19 -32.33 6.27 33.57
N ALA A 20 -32.94 5.32 34.30
CA ALA A 20 -33.48 5.58 35.63
C ALA A 20 -32.40 5.80 36.70
N ASN A 21 -31.16 5.35 36.48
CA ASN A 21 -30.06 5.41 37.44
C ASN A 21 -28.74 5.81 36.74
N PRO A 22 -28.60 7.07 36.27
CA PRO A 22 -27.45 7.47 35.46
C PRO A 22 -26.11 7.35 36.21
N ASP A 23 -26.11 7.63 37.52
CA ASP A 23 -24.91 7.67 38.37
C ASP A 23 -24.49 6.30 38.92
N VAL A 24 -25.25 5.23 38.61
CA VAL A 24 -24.90 3.90 39.10
C VAL A 24 -23.58 3.45 38.49
N LYS A 25 -22.65 3.01 39.34
CA LYS A 25 -21.40 2.42 38.88
C LYS A 25 -21.68 1.03 38.32
N ILE A 26 -21.22 0.79 37.10
CA ILE A 26 -21.33 -0.50 36.42
C ILE A 26 -19.98 -1.19 36.54
N ASP A 27 -19.97 -2.38 37.13
CA ASP A 27 -18.77 -3.21 37.21
C ASP A 27 -19.02 -4.56 36.55
N LEU A 28 -18.27 -4.80 35.48
CA LEU A 28 -18.29 -5.99 34.64
C LEU A 28 -16.85 -6.51 34.45
N HIS A 29 -15.94 -6.13 35.35
CA HIS A 29 -14.54 -6.53 35.29
C HIS A 29 -14.39 -8.05 35.16
N GLY A 30 -13.62 -8.47 34.15
CA GLY A 30 -13.30 -9.88 33.90
C GLY A 30 -14.49 -10.76 33.50
N ALA A 31 -15.67 -10.18 33.24
CA ALA A 31 -16.82 -10.96 32.81
C ALA A 31 -16.59 -11.62 31.44
N ASP A 32 -17.20 -12.78 31.21
CA ASP A 32 -17.24 -13.42 29.90
C ASP A 32 -18.57 -13.13 29.22
N LEU A 33 -18.53 -12.28 28.19
CA LEU A 33 -19.65 -11.91 27.33
C LEU A 33 -19.33 -12.27 25.87
N SER A 34 -18.50 -13.29 25.66
CA SER A 34 -18.17 -13.76 24.31
C SER A 34 -19.42 -14.18 23.54
N GLY A 35 -19.53 -13.73 22.29
CA GLY A 35 -20.68 -13.96 21.42
C GLY A 35 -22.00 -13.30 21.87
N ALA A 36 -22.01 -12.51 22.95
CA ALA A 36 -23.22 -11.88 23.44
C ALA A 36 -23.76 -10.85 22.45
N ASN A 37 -25.09 -10.69 22.40
CA ASN A 37 -25.71 -9.58 21.69
C ASN A 37 -25.94 -8.40 22.64
N LEU A 38 -25.12 -7.38 22.49
CA LEU A 38 -25.08 -6.16 23.30
C LEU A 38 -25.30 -4.91 22.42
N SER A 39 -25.93 -5.09 21.25
CA SER A 39 -26.23 -3.99 20.32
C SER A 39 -27.02 -2.89 21.02
N ASP A 40 -26.61 -1.64 20.84
CA ASP A 40 -27.22 -0.45 21.42
C ASP A 40 -27.24 -0.40 22.97
N ALA A 41 -26.47 -1.26 23.65
CA ALA A 41 -26.39 -1.22 25.11
C ALA A 41 -25.69 0.05 25.59
N ASP A 42 -26.21 0.66 26.67
CA ASP A 42 -25.53 1.75 27.37
C ASP A 42 -24.59 1.19 28.44
N LEU A 43 -23.30 1.15 28.09
CA LEU A 43 -22.19 0.76 28.95
C LEU A 43 -21.27 1.96 29.24
N SER A 44 -21.79 3.19 29.14
CA SER A 44 -21.04 4.41 29.44
C SER A 44 -20.48 4.41 30.86
N GLY A 45 -19.20 4.77 30.99
CA GLY A 45 -18.48 4.80 32.26
C GLY A 45 -18.30 3.44 32.96
N ALA A 46 -18.65 2.33 32.31
CA ALA A 46 -18.55 1.01 32.92
C ALA A 46 -17.09 0.57 33.13
N ASN A 47 -16.84 -0.14 34.24
CA ASN A 47 -15.61 -0.89 34.42
C ASN A 47 -15.70 -2.22 33.67
N LEU A 48 -15.04 -2.32 32.53
CA LEU A 48 -14.97 -3.47 31.63
C LEU A 48 -13.52 -4.02 31.55
N ASN A 49 -12.69 -3.71 32.55
CA ASN A 49 -11.29 -4.14 32.57
C ASN A 49 -11.21 -5.67 32.53
N GLY A 50 -10.38 -6.21 31.64
CA GLY A 50 -10.17 -7.64 31.44
C GLY A 50 -11.38 -8.40 30.86
N ILE A 51 -12.42 -7.69 30.39
CA ILE A 51 -13.63 -8.35 29.87
C ILE A 51 -13.34 -9.17 28.62
N ASN A 52 -14.03 -10.31 28.48
CA ASN A 52 -14.02 -11.08 27.25
C ASN A 52 -15.27 -10.76 26.41
N LEU A 53 -15.08 -10.08 25.28
CA LEU A 53 -16.09 -9.70 24.30
C LEU A 53 -15.81 -10.34 22.93
N PHE A 54 -15.09 -11.46 22.91
CA PHE A 54 -14.75 -12.19 21.68
C PHE A 54 -16.02 -12.48 20.85
N GLY A 55 -16.05 -12.00 19.61
CA GLY A 55 -17.16 -12.23 18.68
C GLY A 55 -18.51 -11.62 19.11
N ALA A 56 -18.55 -10.77 20.13
CA ALA A 56 -19.79 -10.15 20.59
C ALA A 56 -20.34 -9.16 19.56
N ASN A 57 -21.67 -9.02 19.51
CA ASN A 57 -22.31 -7.95 18.76
C ASN A 57 -22.42 -6.70 19.64
N LEU A 58 -21.64 -5.68 19.32
CA LEU A 58 -21.57 -4.39 20.01
C LEU A 58 -21.97 -3.24 19.06
N SER A 59 -22.75 -3.52 18.01
CA SER A 59 -23.16 -2.49 17.06
C SER A 59 -23.95 -1.39 17.77
N GLY A 60 -23.57 -0.13 17.57
CA GLY A 60 -24.23 1.03 18.20
C GLY A 60 -24.05 1.13 19.73
N VAL A 61 -23.23 0.28 20.36
CA VAL A 61 -23.02 0.31 21.81
C VAL A 61 -22.48 1.68 22.26
N ASN A 62 -22.94 2.16 23.40
CA ASN A 62 -22.38 3.35 24.04
C ASN A 62 -21.34 2.95 25.09
N LEU A 63 -20.07 3.20 24.81
CA LEU A 63 -18.90 2.94 25.66
C LEU A 63 -18.19 4.25 26.06
N LEU A 64 -18.89 5.39 26.01
CA LEU A 64 -18.35 6.70 26.40
C LEU A 64 -17.66 6.62 27.78
N GLY A 65 -16.37 6.93 27.83
CA GLY A 65 -15.57 6.93 29.06
C GLY A 65 -15.43 5.56 29.75
N ALA A 66 -15.75 4.45 29.07
CA ALA A 66 -15.65 3.12 29.66
C ALA A 66 -14.19 2.68 29.83
N HIS A 67 -13.91 1.86 30.85
CA HIS A 67 -12.58 1.30 31.09
C HIS A 67 -12.48 -0.10 30.51
N LEU A 68 -11.73 -0.28 29.43
CA LEU A 68 -11.57 -1.52 28.66
C LEU A 68 -10.12 -2.03 28.71
N ILE A 69 -9.41 -1.78 29.81
CA ILE A 69 -8.01 -2.15 29.96
C ILE A 69 -7.90 -3.67 29.87
N HIS A 70 -7.04 -4.19 29.00
CA HIS A 70 -6.88 -5.63 28.72
C HIS A 70 -8.15 -6.34 28.20
N ALA A 71 -9.14 -5.61 27.65
CA ALA A 71 -10.32 -6.23 27.07
C ALA A 71 -10.01 -7.04 25.80
N ASN A 72 -10.67 -8.19 25.65
CA ASN A 72 -10.63 -8.98 24.43
C ASN A 72 -11.83 -8.65 23.53
N LEU A 73 -11.61 -7.82 22.51
CA LEU A 73 -12.61 -7.41 21.52
C LEU A 73 -12.41 -8.13 20.17
N LYS A 74 -11.64 -9.22 20.14
CA LYS A 74 -11.31 -9.92 18.91
C LYS A 74 -12.59 -10.42 18.20
N GLY A 75 -12.74 -10.05 16.93
CA GLY A 75 -13.90 -10.43 16.12
C GLY A 75 -15.22 -9.78 16.51
N ALA A 76 -15.23 -8.84 17.45
CA ALA A 76 -16.44 -8.16 17.87
C ALA A 76 -16.96 -7.21 16.77
N ASN A 77 -18.28 -7.06 16.67
CA ASN A 77 -18.90 -6.06 15.80
C ASN A 77 -19.08 -4.75 16.58
N LEU A 78 -18.22 -3.75 16.36
CA LEU A 78 -18.27 -2.41 16.95
C LEU A 78 -18.80 -1.36 15.96
N SER A 79 -19.50 -1.77 14.90
CA SER A 79 -20.01 -0.82 13.90
C SER A 79 -20.93 0.23 14.55
N GLY A 80 -20.63 1.51 14.31
CA GLY A 80 -21.35 2.64 14.91
C GLY A 80 -21.21 2.79 16.43
N ALA A 81 -20.32 2.03 17.08
CA ALA A 81 -20.12 2.14 18.53
C ALA A 81 -19.52 3.49 18.92
N ASN A 82 -19.94 4.05 20.06
CA ASN A 82 -19.33 5.23 20.63
C ASN A 82 -18.32 4.83 21.72
N LEU A 83 -17.02 4.90 21.41
CA LEU A 83 -15.94 4.66 22.37
C LEU A 83 -15.28 5.95 22.85
N SER A 84 -15.88 7.12 22.63
CA SER A 84 -15.21 8.40 22.96
C SER A 84 -14.72 8.42 24.41
N ASP A 85 -13.51 8.93 24.62
CA ASP A 85 -12.83 9.00 25.93
C ASP A 85 -12.64 7.66 26.67
N ALA A 86 -12.88 6.51 26.03
CA ALA A 86 -12.66 5.21 26.64
C ALA A 86 -11.17 4.90 26.81
N ASP A 87 -10.84 4.02 27.75
CA ASP A 87 -9.48 3.52 27.98
C ASP A 87 -9.33 2.10 27.41
N LEU A 88 -8.58 1.96 26.32
CA LEU A 88 -8.32 0.69 25.61
C LEU A 88 -6.89 0.17 25.83
N ASN A 89 -6.21 0.60 26.91
CA ASN A 89 -4.84 0.16 27.18
C ASN A 89 -4.75 -1.37 27.26
N GLY A 90 -3.92 -2.00 26.43
CA GLY A 90 -3.73 -3.44 26.39
C GLY A 90 -4.88 -4.23 25.76
N ALA A 91 -5.89 -3.57 25.18
CA ALA A 91 -7.01 -4.24 24.53
C ALA A 91 -6.63 -4.86 23.17
N THR A 92 -7.34 -5.91 22.76
CA THR A 92 -7.14 -6.58 21.46
C THR A 92 -8.37 -6.40 20.56
N LEU A 93 -8.21 -5.68 19.45
CA LEU A 93 -9.27 -5.40 18.46
C LEU A 93 -9.17 -6.27 17.21
N SER A 94 -8.34 -7.32 17.23
CA SER A 94 -8.05 -8.10 16.02
C SER A 94 -9.33 -8.62 15.36
N TRP A 95 -9.50 -8.47 14.05
CA TRP A 95 -10.68 -8.91 13.28
C TRP A 95 -12.01 -8.22 13.66
N ALA A 96 -11.99 -7.19 14.51
CA ALA A 96 -13.20 -6.45 14.84
C ALA A 96 -13.71 -5.60 13.65
N ASP A 97 -15.02 -5.37 13.61
CA ASP A 97 -15.64 -4.43 12.67
C ASP A 97 -15.81 -3.07 13.36
N LEU A 98 -15.08 -2.05 12.88
CA LEU A 98 -15.08 -0.70 13.46
C LEU A 98 -15.77 0.33 12.55
N ARG A 99 -16.56 -0.10 11.55
CA ARG A 99 -17.18 0.82 10.59
C ARG A 99 -18.03 1.87 11.29
N GLY A 100 -17.66 3.15 11.15
CA GLY A 100 -18.36 4.27 11.77
C GLY A 100 -18.23 4.34 13.30
N ALA A 101 -17.35 3.55 13.92
CA ALA A 101 -17.08 3.66 15.35
C ALA A 101 -16.41 5.01 15.68
N ASN A 102 -16.75 5.58 16.83
CA ASN A 102 -16.16 6.83 17.30
C ASN A 102 -15.08 6.56 18.35
N LEU A 103 -13.83 6.84 18.01
CA LEU A 103 -12.64 6.68 18.86
C LEU A 103 -12.08 8.04 19.33
N SER A 104 -12.89 9.10 19.31
CA SER A 104 -12.45 10.44 19.71
C SER A 104 -11.94 10.48 21.15
N GLY A 105 -10.74 11.01 21.39
CA GLY A 105 -10.17 11.15 22.73
C GLY A 105 -9.80 9.84 23.45
N VAL A 106 -9.95 8.68 22.80
CA VAL A 106 -9.63 7.37 23.37
C VAL A 106 -8.18 7.28 23.81
N TYR A 107 -7.93 6.62 24.94
CA TYR A 107 -6.59 6.32 25.43
C TYR A 107 -6.14 4.94 24.97
N ILE A 108 -4.96 4.86 24.35
CA ILE A 108 -4.34 3.59 23.93
C ILE A 108 -2.87 3.49 24.32
N ALA A 109 -2.45 2.26 24.61
CA ALA A 109 -1.09 1.82 24.80
C ALA A 109 -1.13 0.29 24.78
N PHE A 110 -0.19 -0.36 24.09
CA PHE A 110 -0.15 -1.82 23.95
C PHE A 110 -1.43 -2.43 23.37
N THR A 111 -2.21 -1.63 22.62
CA THR A 111 -3.45 -2.04 21.97
C THR A 111 -3.13 -2.71 20.64
N VAL A 112 -3.87 -3.76 20.26
CA VAL A 112 -3.62 -4.53 19.03
C VAL A 112 -4.67 -4.24 17.96
N PHE A 113 -4.24 -3.62 16.87
CA PHE A 113 -5.02 -3.30 15.67
C PHE A 113 -4.61 -4.21 14.50
N ALA A 114 -5.14 -5.43 14.47
CA ALA A 114 -4.84 -6.42 13.43
C ALA A 114 -6.08 -6.83 12.64
N ASN A 115 -5.97 -6.79 11.33
CA ASN A 115 -6.92 -7.24 10.34
C ASN A 115 -8.27 -6.51 10.42
N ILE A 116 -8.22 -5.22 10.71
CA ILE A 116 -9.37 -4.31 10.80
C ILE A 116 -9.32 -3.26 9.70
N ASP A 117 -10.44 -2.59 9.46
CA ASP A 117 -10.52 -1.42 8.58
C ASP A 117 -10.72 -0.16 9.44
N LEU A 118 -9.76 0.75 9.41
CA LEU A 118 -9.77 2.01 10.13
C LEU A 118 -10.28 3.19 9.27
N SER A 119 -10.57 2.96 7.98
CA SER A 119 -10.84 4.04 7.01
C SER A 119 -12.10 4.86 7.29
N SER A 120 -13.05 4.30 8.05
CA SER A 120 -14.32 4.94 8.42
C SER A 120 -14.46 5.19 9.92
N VAL A 121 -13.36 5.02 10.67
CA VAL A 121 -13.33 5.29 12.10
C VAL A 121 -13.24 6.79 12.33
N ILE A 122 -14.06 7.29 13.24
CA ILE A 122 -14.15 8.71 13.58
C ILE A 122 -13.16 9.02 14.71
N GLY A 123 -12.44 10.14 14.60
CA GLY A 123 -11.63 10.69 15.69
C GLY A 123 -10.24 10.07 15.89
N LEU A 124 -9.73 9.28 14.93
CA LEU A 124 -8.40 8.67 15.01
C LEU A 124 -7.26 9.69 15.25
N ASP A 125 -7.40 10.89 14.71
CA ASP A 125 -6.46 12.02 14.87
C ASP A 125 -6.44 12.61 16.28
N THR A 126 -7.45 12.31 17.10
CA THR A 126 -7.60 12.78 18.49
C THR A 126 -7.26 11.71 19.54
N VAL A 127 -6.90 10.50 19.09
CA VAL A 127 -6.52 9.40 19.98
C VAL A 127 -5.29 9.77 20.80
N GLN A 128 -5.34 9.43 22.09
CA GLN A 128 -4.30 9.73 23.05
C GLN A 128 -3.39 8.51 23.25
N HIS A 129 -2.19 8.58 22.67
CA HIS A 129 -1.20 7.51 22.76
C HIS A 129 -0.38 7.63 24.06
N ARG A 130 -0.67 6.76 25.04
CA ARG A 130 0.09 6.64 26.30
C ARG A 130 1.28 5.68 26.19
N GLY A 131 1.42 5.00 25.06
CA GLY A 131 2.49 4.07 24.73
C GLY A 131 2.30 3.50 23.32
N PRO A 132 3.31 2.76 22.79
CA PRO A 132 3.23 2.19 21.46
C PRO A 132 2.10 1.15 21.38
N SER A 133 1.47 1.04 20.22
CA SER A 133 0.41 0.07 19.93
C SER A 133 0.75 -0.69 18.66
N THR A 134 0.24 -1.90 18.50
CA THR A 134 0.54 -2.73 17.33
C THR A 134 -0.46 -2.45 16.22
N ILE A 135 0.02 -2.12 15.04
CA ILE A 135 -0.79 -2.04 13.82
C ILE A 135 -0.30 -3.06 12.79
N GLY A 136 -1.20 -3.93 12.34
CA GLY A 136 -0.90 -4.94 11.32
C GLY A 136 -0.73 -4.34 9.93
N ILE A 137 0.10 -4.95 9.09
CA ILE A 137 0.23 -4.55 7.68
C ILE A 137 -1.09 -4.74 6.92
N ASP A 138 -1.82 -5.80 7.25
CA ASP A 138 -3.19 -6.07 6.81
C ASP A 138 -4.15 -4.91 7.14
N THR A 139 -4.07 -4.31 8.33
CA THR A 139 -4.84 -3.14 8.73
C THR A 139 -4.50 -1.92 7.87
N LEU A 140 -3.22 -1.69 7.57
CA LEU A 140 -2.80 -0.61 6.67
C LEU A 140 -3.44 -0.77 5.28
N TYR A 141 -3.36 -1.98 4.70
CA TYR A 141 -3.95 -2.28 3.39
C TYR A 141 -5.48 -2.15 3.38
N LYS A 142 -6.16 -2.73 4.37
CA LYS A 142 -7.63 -2.66 4.47
C LYS A 142 -8.13 -1.22 4.59
N SER A 143 -7.39 -0.39 5.31
CA SER A 143 -7.75 1.01 5.55
C SER A 143 -7.45 1.93 4.36
N LYS A 144 -6.83 1.43 3.29
CA LYS A 144 -6.57 2.17 2.04
C LYS A 144 -5.96 3.56 2.29
N GLY A 145 -5.10 3.66 3.30
CA GLY A 145 -4.28 4.86 3.53
C GLY A 145 -5.02 5.96 4.25
N ASN A 146 -6.29 5.72 4.56
CA ASN A 146 -7.14 6.61 5.34
C ASN A 146 -6.90 6.38 6.84
N ILE A 147 -5.63 6.46 7.26
CA ILE A 147 -5.24 6.45 8.67
C ILE A 147 -4.43 7.73 8.91
N PRO A 148 -4.80 8.59 9.87
CA PRO A 148 -4.06 9.80 10.16
C PRO A 148 -2.60 9.51 10.51
N GLU A 149 -1.67 10.29 9.96
CA GLU A 149 -0.23 10.16 10.22
C GLU A 149 0.08 10.25 11.72
N ILE A 150 -0.60 11.15 12.45
CA ILE A 150 -0.42 11.28 13.90
C ILE A 150 -0.74 9.99 14.66
N PHE A 151 -1.76 9.25 14.21
CA PHE A 151 -2.12 7.95 14.79
C PHE A 151 -1.06 6.89 14.52
N LEU A 152 -0.51 6.86 13.29
CA LEU A 152 0.57 5.94 12.92
C LEU A 152 1.84 6.22 13.74
N LYS A 153 2.22 7.50 13.89
CA LYS A 153 3.35 7.92 14.74
C LYS A 153 3.12 7.55 16.20
N GLY A 154 1.92 7.78 16.71
CA GLY A 154 1.55 7.41 18.07
C GLY A 154 1.58 5.90 18.32
N CYS A 155 1.35 5.08 17.29
CA CYS A 155 1.57 3.63 17.37
C CYS A 155 3.07 3.25 17.42
N GLY A 156 3.98 4.18 17.11
CA GLY A 156 5.42 3.97 17.13
C GLY A 156 6.04 3.71 15.75
N LEU A 157 5.32 3.99 14.66
CA LEU A 157 5.87 3.83 13.30
C LEU A 157 6.87 4.95 12.99
N PRO A 158 8.06 4.65 12.45
CA PRO A 158 9.01 5.66 12.00
C PRO A 158 8.46 6.53 10.86
N ASP A 159 8.85 7.80 10.80
CA ASP A 159 8.46 8.74 9.73
C ASP A 159 8.72 8.18 8.33
N THR A 160 9.91 7.58 8.13
CA THR A 160 10.29 6.95 6.85
C THR A 160 9.33 5.84 6.46
N PHE A 161 8.87 5.04 7.42
CA PHE A 161 7.89 3.99 7.14
C PHE A 161 6.54 4.58 6.77
N ILE A 162 6.10 5.66 7.42
CA ILE A 162 4.81 6.31 7.14
C ILE A 162 4.80 6.93 5.75
N GLU A 163 5.88 7.60 5.36
CA GLU A 163 6.07 8.10 3.98
C GLU A 163 5.87 6.97 2.96
N TYR A 164 6.46 5.79 3.20
CA TYR A 164 6.23 4.62 2.36
C TYR A 164 4.83 4.01 2.54
N ALA A 165 4.23 4.04 3.72
CA ALA A 165 2.92 3.45 4.03
C ALA A 165 1.79 4.03 3.15
N HIS A 166 1.83 5.35 2.90
CA HIS A 166 0.88 6.03 2.02
C HIS A 166 1.01 5.61 0.56
N SER A 167 2.20 5.16 0.15
CA SER A 167 2.39 4.58 -1.19
C SER A 167 1.60 3.28 -1.33
N PHE A 168 1.53 2.44 -0.29
CA PHE A 168 0.87 1.13 -0.37
C PHE A 168 -0.67 1.18 -0.52
N THR A 169 -1.27 2.37 -0.39
CA THR A 169 -2.66 2.45 0.03
C THR A 169 -3.52 3.50 -0.69
N SER A 170 -2.93 4.46 -1.41
CA SER A 170 -3.67 5.38 -2.27
C SER A 170 -4.00 4.73 -3.63
N LYS A 171 -5.17 5.09 -4.21
CA LYS A 171 -5.63 4.64 -5.53
C LYS A 171 -4.48 4.66 -6.53
N ALA A 172 -4.15 3.49 -7.07
CA ALA A 172 -3.45 3.24 -8.33
C ALA A 172 -2.81 4.47 -8.98
N ILE A 173 -1.70 4.95 -8.42
CA ILE A 173 -0.52 4.94 -9.28
C ILE A 173 -0.13 3.48 -9.24
N GLU A 174 -0.57 2.73 -10.25
CA GLU A 174 -0.19 1.33 -10.42
C GLU A 174 1.34 1.29 -10.33
N PHE A 175 1.83 0.59 -9.32
CA PHE A 175 3.26 0.46 -9.09
C PHE A 175 3.88 -0.33 -10.24
N TYR A 176 4.16 0.34 -11.35
CA TYR A 176 4.96 -0.26 -12.39
C TYR A 176 6.33 -0.52 -11.78
N SER A 177 6.73 -1.79 -11.81
CA SER A 177 8.10 -2.17 -11.51
C SER A 177 8.90 -2.03 -12.80
N CYS A 178 9.79 -1.04 -12.83
CA CYS A 178 10.56 -0.69 -14.01
C CYS A 178 12.05 -1.01 -13.79
N PHE A 179 12.70 -1.64 -14.77
CA PHE A 179 14.15 -1.79 -14.80
C PHE A 179 14.73 -0.87 -15.87
N ILE A 180 15.59 0.06 -15.48
CA ILE A 180 16.24 0.99 -16.42
C ILE A 180 17.52 0.34 -16.94
N SER A 181 17.52 0.08 -18.24
CA SER A 181 18.61 -0.54 -19.00
C SER A 181 19.32 0.51 -19.85
N HIS A 182 20.56 0.83 -19.50
CA HIS A 182 21.30 1.95 -20.09
C HIS A 182 22.80 1.65 -20.23
N SER A 183 23.50 2.36 -21.12
CA SER A 183 24.97 2.29 -21.19
C SER A 183 25.63 3.20 -20.15
N THR A 184 26.91 2.99 -19.84
CA THR A 184 27.65 3.86 -18.91
C THR A 184 27.68 5.33 -19.36
N ALA A 185 27.65 5.58 -20.67
CA ALA A 185 27.59 6.93 -21.23
C ALA A 185 26.26 7.65 -20.94
N ASP A 186 25.18 6.90 -20.73
CA ASP A 186 23.83 7.43 -20.57
C ASP A 186 23.44 7.67 -19.09
N LYS A 187 24.40 7.52 -18.17
CA LYS A 187 24.15 7.55 -16.71
C LYS A 187 23.43 8.83 -16.27
N ALA A 188 23.85 10.00 -16.75
CA ALA A 188 23.26 11.27 -16.34
C ALA A 188 21.76 11.35 -16.66
N PHE A 189 21.37 10.86 -17.84
CA PHE A 189 19.96 10.78 -18.24
C PHE A 189 19.22 9.71 -17.42
N ALA A 190 19.83 8.54 -17.23
CA ALA A 190 19.24 7.45 -16.46
C ALA A 190 18.97 7.86 -14.99
N ASP A 191 19.91 8.58 -14.36
CA ASP A 191 19.75 9.11 -12.99
C ASP A 191 18.58 10.09 -12.90
N ARG A 192 18.45 10.99 -13.89
CA ARG A 192 17.35 11.96 -13.96
C ARG A 192 16.00 11.26 -14.15
N LEU A 193 15.92 10.38 -15.14
CA LEU A 193 14.71 9.60 -15.42
C LEU A 193 14.30 8.76 -14.21
N TYR A 194 15.27 8.15 -13.53
CA TYR A 194 15.04 7.41 -12.29
C TYR A 194 14.41 8.30 -11.21
N ALA A 195 14.99 9.48 -10.96
CA ALA A 195 14.48 10.41 -9.95
C ALA A 195 13.04 10.86 -10.27
N ASP A 196 12.76 11.17 -11.54
CA ASP A 196 11.43 11.61 -11.96
C ASP A 196 10.39 10.49 -11.92
N LEU A 197 10.75 9.26 -12.27
CA LEU A 197 9.90 8.08 -12.14
C LEU A 197 9.55 7.81 -10.66
N GLN A 198 10.54 7.88 -9.77
CA GLN A 198 10.34 7.73 -8.33
C GLN A 198 9.44 8.84 -7.76
N ALA A 199 9.64 10.10 -8.19
CA ALA A 199 8.78 11.22 -7.81
C ALA A 199 7.33 11.06 -8.29
N LYS A 200 7.09 10.22 -9.31
CA LYS A 200 5.77 9.84 -9.80
C LYS A 200 5.27 8.52 -9.22
N GLY A 201 5.92 7.96 -8.21
CA GLY A 201 5.50 6.72 -7.54
C GLY A 201 5.79 5.44 -8.33
N VAL A 202 6.57 5.52 -9.41
CA VAL A 202 6.99 4.35 -10.19
C VAL A 202 8.17 3.68 -9.51
N ARG A 203 8.05 2.38 -9.23
CA ARG A 203 9.09 1.61 -8.55
C ARG A 203 10.16 1.21 -9.56
N CYS A 204 11.29 1.91 -9.54
CA CYS A 204 12.35 1.67 -10.50
C CYS A 204 13.63 1.16 -9.85
N TRP A 205 14.36 0.31 -10.58
CA TRP A 205 15.70 -0.17 -10.24
C TRP A 205 16.64 0.03 -11.42
N TYR A 206 17.93 0.15 -11.14
CA TYR A 206 19.00 0.21 -12.14
C TYR A 206 20.00 -0.92 -11.90
N ALA A 207 20.73 -1.29 -12.96
CA ALA A 207 21.93 -2.12 -12.83
C ALA A 207 23.02 -1.35 -12.05
N PRO A 208 23.53 -1.86 -10.89
CA PRO A 208 24.59 -1.16 -10.17
C PRO A 208 25.87 -1.04 -11.01
N HIS A 209 26.53 0.12 -10.89
CA HIS A 209 27.71 0.53 -11.68
C HIS A 209 29.05 -0.17 -11.30
N ASP A 210 29.03 -1.27 -10.55
CA ASP A 210 30.25 -2.03 -10.21
C ASP A 210 30.39 -3.37 -10.96
N MET A 211 29.59 -3.61 -11.99
CA MET A 211 29.69 -4.83 -12.81
C MET A 211 30.81 -4.73 -13.85
N LYS A 212 32.07 -4.75 -13.37
CA LYS A 212 33.24 -5.05 -14.21
C LYS A 212 33.07 -6.46 -14.81
N GLY A 213 33.16 -6.53 -16.13
CA GLY A 213 32.90 -7.71 -16.95
C GLY A 213 33.54 -9.00 -16.43
N GLY A 214 32.73 -10.05 -16.34
CA GLY A 214 33.16 -11.40 -15.99
C GLY A 214 32.04 -12.41 -16.16
N LYS A 215 32.38 -13.65 -16.55
CA LYS A 215 31.49 -14.79 -16.88
C LYS A 215 30.48 -15.21 -15.79
N LYS A 216 30.48 -14.56 -14.61
CA LYS A 216 29.50 -14.80 -13.52
C LYS A 216 28.29 -13.84 -13.54
N ILE A 217 28.23 -12.92 -14.50
CA ILE A 217 27.13 -11.93 -14.69
C ILE A 217 25.86 -12.56 -15.27
N HIS A 218 25.96 -13.69 -15.97
CA HIS A 218 24.85 -14.32 -16.69
C HIS A 218 23.66 -14.75 -15.80
N VAL A 219 23.88 -14.96 -14.51
CA VAL A 219 22.87 -15.55 -13.60
C VAL A 219 22.07 -14.48 -12.85
N GLN A 220 22.70 -13.37 -12.41
CA GLN A 220 22.05 -12.41 -11.51
C GLN A 220 21.06 -11.46 -12.22
N ILE A 221 21.33 -11.08 -13.47
CA ILE A 221 20.43 -10.19 -14.24
C ILE A 221 19.24 -10.97 -14.83
N GLY A 222 19.44 -12.26 -15.15
CA GLY A 222 18.36 -13.15 -15.58
C GLY A 222 17.26 -13.33 -14.51
N GLU A 223 17.59 -13.10 -13.23
CA GLU A 223 16.63 -13.12 -12.13
C GLU A 223 15.99 -11.75 -11.86
N ALA A 224 16.71 -10.64 -12.06
CA ALA A 224 16.14 -9.29 -11.92
C ALA A 224 15.08 -8.99 -13.00
N ILE A 225 15.33 -9.36 -14.26
CA ILE A 225 14.34 -9.21 -15.35
C ILE A 225 13.11 -10.11 -15.15
N ARG A 226 13.23 -11.22 -14.41
CA ARG A 226 12.10 -12.09 -14.07
C ARG A 226 11.15 -11.45 -13.05
N GLN A 227 11.61 -10.47 -12.26
CA GLN A 227 10.82 -9.87 -11.18
C GLN A 227 10.16 -8.54 -11.55
N HIS A 228 10.60 -7.88 -12.62
CA HIS A 228 10.07 -6.58 -13.03
C HIS A 228 9.07 -6.71 -14.18
N GLU A 229 8.01 -5.90 -14.14
CA GLU A 229 6.95 -5.89 -15.15
C GLU A 229 7.38 -5.19 -16.45
N LYS A 230 8.21 -4.15 -16.37
CA LYS A 230 8.61 -3.31 -17.50
C LYS A 230 10.12 -3.13 -17.59
N LEU A 231 10.69 -3.27 -18.79
CA LEU A 231 12.09 -3.01 -19.12
C LEU A 231 12.19 -1.72 -19.93
N LEU A 232 12.67 -0.65 -19.29
CA LEU A 232 12.98 0.62 -19.94
C LEU A 232 14.35 0.55 -20.59
N LEU A 233 14.39 0.47 -21.93
CA LEU A 233 15.63 0.37 -22.69
C LEU A 233 16.02 1.73 -23.27
N ILE A 234 17.15 2.29 -22.82
CA ILE A 234 17.68 3.56 -23.32
C ILE A 234 18.49 3.29 -24.59
N LEU A 235 17.98 3.76 -25.73
CA LEU A 235 18.62 3.69 -27.04
C LEU A 235 19.47 4.95 -27.26
N SER A 236 20.79 4.77 -27.26
CA SER A 236 21.79 5.81 -27.50
C SER A 236 22.83 5.33 -28.51
N GLU A 237 23.72 6.21 -28.95
CA GLU A 237 24.84 5.80 -29.81
C GLU A 237 25.71 4.71 -29.18
N SER A 238 25.83 4.73 -27.84
CA SER A 238 26.62 3.77 -27.08
C SER A 238 25.89 2.45 -26.82
N SER A 239 24.56 2.45 -26.80
CA SER A 239 23.76 1.29 -26.41
C SER A 239 23.30 0.45 -27.61
N ILE A 240 22.97 1.08 -28.73
CA ILE A 240 22.32 0.42 -29.89
C ILE A 240 23.19 -0.70 -30.51
N ASN A 241 24.51 -0.56 -30.46
CA ASN A 241 25.46 -1.55 -30.97
C ASN A 241 26.05 -2.46 -29.88
N SER A 242 25.62 -2.31 -28.62
CA SER A 242 26.14 -3.10 -27.51
C SER A 242 25.58 -4.52 -27.52
N GLU A 243 26.48 -5.50 -27.38
CA GLU A 243 26.11 -6.92 -27.26
C GLU A 243 25.16 -7.18 -26.09
N TRP A 244 25.27 -6.38 -25.03
CA TRP A 244 24.38 -6.48 -23.89
C TRP A 244 22.95 -6.04 -24.22
N VAL A 245 22.78 -4.92 -24.93
CA VAL A 245 21.44 -4.44 -25.35
C VAL A 245 20.77 -5.47 -26.25
N LYS A 246 21.52 -6.05 -27.19
CA LYS A 246 21.07 -7.14 -28.06
C LYS A 246 20.54 -8.34 -27.26
N GLN A 247 21.25 -8.74 -26.21
CA GLN A 247 20.81 -9.82 -25.31
C GLN A 247 19.55 -9.46 -24.53
N GLU A 248 19.44 -8.23 -24.02
CA GLU A 248 18.28 -7.76 -23.26
C GLU A 248 17.01 -7.72 -24.11
N ILE A 249 17.11 -7.19 -25.34
CA ILE A 249 16.02 -7.22 -26.32
C ILE A 249 15.59 -8.66 -26.61
N THR A 250 16.56 -9.55 -26.88
CA THR A 250 16.27 -10.95 -27.19
C THR A 250 15.51 -11.64 -26.05
N LYS A 251 15.88 -11.35 -24.80
CA LYS A 251 15.18 -11.90 -23.62
C LYS A 251 13.78 -11.32 -23.46
N ALA A 252 13.65 -9.99 -23.61
CA ALA A 252 12.38 -9.31 -23.48
C ALA A 252 11.38 -9.83 -24.53
N LYS A 253 11.78 -9.91 -25.80
CA LYS A 253 10.93 -10.41 -26.89
C LYS A 253 10.49 -11.86 -26.68
N LYS A 254 11.40 -12.73 -26.25
CA LYS A 254 11.02 -14.12 -25.86
C LYS A 254 9.99 -14.17 -24.73
N ARG A 255 10.01 -13.19 -23.83
CA ARG A 255 9.07 -13.08 -22.72
C ARG A 255 7.71 -12.58 -23.22
N GLU A 256 7.69 -11.54 -24.05
CA GLU A 256 6.46 -11.05 -24.67
C GLU A 256 5.77 -12.13 -25.52
N ASP A 257 6.53 -12.89 -26.32
CA ASP A 257 6.02 -14.02 -27.09
C ASP A 257 5.36 -15.10 -26.21
N ARG A 258 5.85 -15.28 -24.98
CA ARG A 258 5.36 -16.28 -24.02
C ARG A 258 4.18 -15.78 -23.20
N GLU A 259 4.22 -14.52 -22.78
CA GLU A 259 3.28 -13.91 -21.83
C GLU A 259 2.14 -13.16 -22.55
N GLY A 260 2.25 -12.90 -23.85
CA GLY A 260 1.25 -12.15 -24.61
C GLY A 260 1.12 -10.68 -24.19
N LYS A 261 2.08 -10.18 -23.42
CA LYS A 261 2.12 -8.85 -22.82
C LYS A 261 3.40 -8.14 -23.23
N GLN A 262 3.35 -6.84 -23.49
CA GLN A 262 4.56 -6.07 -23.76
C GLN A 262 5.35 -5.86 -22.45
N VAL A 263 6.66 -6.03 -22.55
CA VAL A 263 7.63 -5.94 -21.46
C VAL A 263 8.68 -4.90 -21.81
N LEU A 264 9.00 -4.75 -23.10
CA LEU A 264 10.01 -3.83 -23.58
C LEU A 264 9.41 -2.44 -23.83
N PHE A 265 10.03 -1.42 -23.23
CA PHE A 265 9.69 -0.01 -23.40
C PHE A 265 10.94 0.74 -23.86
N PRO A 266 11.20 0.83 -25.18
CA PRO A 266 12.35 1.56 -25.69
C PRO A 266 12.12 3.07 -25.56
N ILE A 267 13.16 3.80 -25.17
CA ILE A 267 13.20 5.27 -25.20
C ILE A 267 14.47 5.72 -25.92
N SER A 268 14.42 6.82 -26.65
CA SER A 268 15.53 7.24 -27.50
C SER A 268 16.26 8.48 -26.97
N LEU A 269 17.59 8.44 -27.01
CA LEU A 269 18.50 9.59 -26.89
C LEU A 269 19.12 9.99 -28.23
N ILE A 270 18.74 9.31 -29.31
CA ILE A 270 19.20 9.57 -30.68
C ILE A 270 18.03 9.88 -31.61
N GLU A 271 18.33 10.54 -32.72
CA GLU A 271 17.33 10.80 -33.76
C GLU A 271 16.75 9.49 -34.31
N PHE A 272 15.44 9.48 -34.58
CA PHE A 272 14.73 8.28 -35.02
C PHE A 272 15.29 7.70 -36.34
N GLY A 273 15.83 8.54 -37.22
CA GLY A 273 16.52 8.09 -38.44
C GLY A 273 17.68 7.13 -38.17
N LYS A 274 18.44 7.33 -37.07
CA LYS A 274 19.51 6.40 -36.68
C LYS A 274 18.98 5.05 -36.19
N ILE A 275 17.75 5.04 -35.64
CA ILE A 275 17.07 3.79 -35.25
C ILE A 275 16.54 3.07 -36.49
N GLN A 276 16.14 3.79 -37.55
CA GLN A 276 15.70 3.20 -38.82
C GLN A 276 16.82 2.46 -39.55
N GLU A 277 18.04 2.95 -39.46
CA GLU A 277 19.23 2.33 -40.07
C GLU A 277 19.81 1.18 -39.23
N TRP A 278 19.31 0.95 -38.02
CA TRP A 278 19.81 -0.10 -37.15
C TRP A 278 19.36 -1.48 -37.61
N GLU A 279 20.30 -2.41 -37.75
CA GLU A 279 20.02 -3.81 -38.06
C GLU A 279 20.49 -4.72 -36.92
N PHE A 280 19.61 -5.61 -36.47
CA PHE A 280 19.90 -6.58 -35.42
C PHE A 280 19.23 -7.94 -35.72
N PRO A 281 19.82 -8.74 -36.62
CA PRO A 281 19.31 -10.07 -36.92
C PRO A 281 19.48 -11.03 -35.73
N ASP A 282 18.39 -11.71 -35.34
CA ASP A 282 18.41 -12.80 -34.36
C ASP A 282 18.88 -14.12 -34.98
N SER A 283 19.06 -15.14 -34.12
CA SER A 283 19.49 -16.48 -34.55
C SER A 283 18.50 -17.21 -35.48
N LYS A 284 17.29 -16.67 -35.66
CA LYS A 284 16.24 -17.19 -36.55
C LYS A 284 16.10 -16.34 -37.83
N GLY A 285 16.96 -15.35 -38.03
CA GLY A 285 16.95 -14.46 -39.19
C GLY A 285 15.92 -13.34 -39.14
N ARG A 286 15.29 -13.08 -37.98
CA ARG A 286 14.39 -11.93 -37.78
C ARG A 286 15.21 -10.71 -37.40
N ASP A 287 14.92 -9.55 -37.99
CA ASP A 287 15.53 -8.28 -37.54
C ASP A 287 14.79 -7.76 -36.30
N LEU A 288 15.37 -7.94 -35.12
CA LEU A 288 14.80 -7.43 -33.87
C LEU A 288 14.82 -5.90 -33.80
N ALA A 289 15.68 -5.22 -34.57
CA ALA A 289 15.62 -3.76 -34.68
C ALA A 289 14.35 -3.32 -35.43
N GLU A 290 13.91 -4.07 -36.44
CA GLU A 290 12.64 -3.86 -37.13
C GLU A 290 11.46 -4.03 -36.17
N GLU A 291 11.48 -5.09 -35.36
CA GLU A 291 10.44 -5.30 -34.34
C GLU A 291 10.42 -4.19 -33.28
N ILE A 292 11.58 -3.65 -32.90
CA ILE A 292 11.65 -2.52 -31.95
C ILE A 292 11.00 -1.25 -32.52
N ARG A 293 11.16 -1.02 -33.83
CA ARG A 293 10.57 0.16 -34.51
C ARG A 293 9.04 0.16 -34.48
N LEU A 294 8.41 -0.98 -34.18
CA LEU A 294 6.96 -1.08 -34.04
C LEU A 294 6.45 -0.57 -32.68
N TYR A 295 7.30 -0.47 -31.65
CA TYR A 295 6.89 0.12 -30.38
C TYR A 295 6.73 1.64 -30.48
N TYR A 296 5.97 2.19 -29.55
CA TYR A 296 6.04 3.62 -29.25
C TYR A 296 7.39 3.92 -28.56
N ILE A 297 8.23 4.74 -29.21
CA ILE A 297 9.56 5.14 -28.71
C ILE A 297 9.55 6.65 -28.42
N PRO A 298 9.35 7.07 -27.15
CA PRO A 298 9.52 8.48 -26.75
C PRO A 298 10.94 8.96 -27.04
N SER A 299 11.07 10.18 -27.56
CA SER A 299 12.36 10.80 -27.86
C SER A 299 12.75 11.80 -26.78
N PHE A 300 13.91 11.58 -26.18
CA PHE A 300 14.54 12.47 -25.21
C PHE A 300 15.81 13.11 -25.78
N VAL A 301 15.90 13.22 -27.11
CA VAL A 301 17.00 13.94 -27.77
C VAL A 301 17.04 15.39 -27.26
N GLY A 302 18.21 15.84 -26.82
CA GLY A 302 18.40 17.21 -26.33
C GLY A 302 17.83 17.48 -24.93
N TRP A 303 17.51 16.45 -24.14
CA TRP A 303 16.95 16.55 -22.78
C TRP A 303 17.71 17.47 -21.81
N GLU A 304 19.01 17.70 -22.06
CA GLU A 304 19.85 18.61 -21.26
C GLU A 304 19.50 20.09 -21.46
N LYS A 305 18.94 20.43 -22.62
CA LYS A 305 18.73 21.83 -23.06
C LYS A 305 17.27 22.25 -23.07
N ASP A 306 16.35 21.30 -23.27
CA ASP A 306 14.92 21.58 -23.38
C ASP A 306 14.12 20.79 -22.32
N ASN A 307 13.91 21.45 -21.18
CA ASN A 307 13.18 20.86 -20.06
C ASN A 307 11.69 20.66 -20.36
N GLU A 308 11.08 21.54 -21.16
CA GLU A 308 9.66 21.43 -21.52
C GLU A 308 9.44 20.23 -22.44
N ALA A 309 10.32 20.02 -23.41
CA ALA A 309 10.30 18.83 -24.25
C ALA A 309 10.49 17.56 -23.41
N TYR A 310 11.44 17.54 -22.48
CA TYR A 310 11.62 16.41 -21.57
C TYR A 310 10.34 16.10 -20.78
N THR A 311 9.75 17.09 -20.11
CA THR A 311 8.55 16.88 -19.28
C THR A 311 7.36 16.38 -20.12
N ARG A 312 7.20 16.90 -21.34
CA ARG A 312 6.15 16.45 -22.27
C ARG A 312 6.33 14.99 -22.66
N GLU A 313 7.53 14.59 -23.05
CA GLU A 313 7.82 13.20 -23.46
C GLU A 313 7.79 12.24 -22.27
N PHE A 314 8.21 12.70 -21.09
CA PHE A 314 8.06 11.96 -19.83
C PHE A 314 6.59 11.69 -19.48
N GLY A 315 5.71 12.68 -19.66
CA GLY A 315 4.26 12.49 -19.49
C GLY A 315 3.69 11.45 -20.45
N LYS A 316 4.15 11.43 -21.71
CA LYS A 316 3.74 10.41 -22.69
C LYS A 316 4.26 9.02 -22.32
N LEU A 317 5.47 8.91 -21.79
CA LEU A 317 6.03 7.66 -21.28
C LEU A 317 5.18 7.10 -20.12
N LEU A 318 4.74 7.94 -19.20
CA LEU A 318 3.85 7.49 -18.11
C LEU A 318 2.51 7.00 -18.64
N ASN A 319 1.95 7.66 -19.66
CA ASN A 319 0.69 7.25 -20.28
C ASN A 319 0.83 5.91 -21.04
N SER A 320 2.00 5.61 -21.64
CA SER A 320 2.21 4.33 -22.32
C SER A 320 2.22 3.16 -21.34
N PHE A 321 2.59 3.38 -20.08
CA PHE A 321 2.45 2.35 -19.04
C PHE A 321 0.99 2.04 -18.69
N GLN A 322 0.07 2.99 -18.88
CA GLN A 322 -1.35 2.86 -18.57
C GLN A 322 -2.16 2.23 -19.72
N ALA A 323 -1.79 2.50 -20.97
CA ALA A 323 -2.55 2.08 -22.16
C ALA A 323 -2.60 0.56 -22.39
N GLU A 324 -1.62 -0.22 -21.92
CA GLU A 324 -1.65 -1.69 -21.96
C GLU A 324 -2.84 -2.29 -21.20
N ARG A 325 -3.30 -1.62 -20.14
CA ARG A 325 -4.33 -2.15 -19.24
C ARG A 325 -5.72 -2.11 -19.83
N ASP A 326 -6.03 -1.13 -20.68
CA ASP A 326 -7.35 -1.01 -21.31
C ASP A 326 -7.63 -2.13 -22.33
N ILE A 327 -6.58 -2.84 -22.75
CA ILE A 327 -6.65 -4.04 -23.59
C ILE A 327 -6.86 -5.28 -22.70
N GLU A 328 -6.15 -5.40 -21.58
CA GLU A 328 -6.31 -6.50 -20.61
C GLU A 328 -7.69 -6.47 -19.90
N GLY A 329 -8.30 -5.30 -19.70
CA GLY A 329 -9.62 -5.15 -19.07
C GLY A 329 -10.82 -5.45 -19.98
N LYS A 330 -10.59 -5.79 -21.25
CA LYS A 330 -11.62 -6.11 -22.25
C LYS A 330 -11.53 -7.54 -22.80
N ALA A 331 -10.56 -8.34 -22.35
CA ALA A 331 -10.35 -9.71 -22.79
C ALA A 331 -11.00 -10.74 -21.85
#